data_AF-A0A1G8DKG7-F1
#
_entry.id   AF-A0A1G8DKG7-F1
#
_cell.length_a   1.000
_cell.length_b   1.000
_cell.length_c   1.000
_cell.angle_alpha   90.00
_cell.angle_beta   90.00
_cell.angle_gamma   90.00
#
_symmetry.space_group_name_H-M   'P 1'
#
loop_
_entity.id
_entity.type
_entity.pdbx_description
1 polymer ?
#
loop_
_entity_poly.entity_id
_entity_poly.type
_entity_poly.pdbx_seq_one_letter_code
_entity_poly.pdbx_strand_id
1 'polypeptide(L)' 'MNVTIEIDREHYSFVKELLEKLEGVRIVKTDYETTEGLPTHVFEKIEEYGKSLKDEDLISKKDFFKFIDEEICRLNSQK' A
#
# COMPACT_ATOMS: atom_id res chain seq x y z
N MET A 1 -10.78 -20.08 -1.43
CA MET A 1 -9.46 -20.30 -0.80
C MET A 1 -8.45 -20.03 -1.88
N ASN A 2 -7.59 -19.02 -1.69
CA ASN A 2 -6.64 -18.60 -2.73
C ASN A 2 -5.26 -19.14 -2.35
N VAL A 3 -4.55 -19.73 -3.31
CA VAL A 3 -3.20 -20.27 -3.12
C VAL A 3 -2.23 -19.35 -3.85
N THR A 4 -1.31 -18.76 -3.10
CA THR A 4 -0.19 -17.97 -3.64
C THR A 4 1.03 -18.88 -3.75
N ILE A 5 1.71 -18.85 -4.89
CA ILE A 5 2.93 -19.61 -5.15
C ILE A 5 4.05 -18.61 -5.42
N GLU A 6 5.09 -18.63 -4.61
CA GLU A 6 6.32 -17.87 -4.85
C GLU A 6 7.28 -18.72 -5.68
N ILE A 7 7.87 -18.12 -6.71
CA ILE A 7 8.74 -18.81 -7.67
C ILE A 7 10.02 -17.99 -7.83
N ASP A 8 11.17 -18.64 -7.68
CA ASP A 8 12.46 -18.01 -7.93
C ASP A 8 12.60 -17.57 -9.38
N ARG A 9 13.26 -16.43 -9.57
CA ARG A 9 13.33 -15.73 -10.87
C ARG A 9 13.90 -16.61 -11.99
N GLU A 10 14.83 -17.50 -11.65
CA GLU A 10 15.48 -18.44 -12.56
C GLU A 10 14.55 -19.56 -13.07
N HIS A 11 13.49 -19.86 -12.34
CA HIS A 11 12.51 -20.89 -12.68
C HIS A 11 11.18 -20.31 -13.18
N TYR A 12 11.00 -18.99 -13.10
CA TYR A 12 9.75 -18.31 -13.44
C TYR A 12 9.24 -18.68 -14.84
N SER A 13 10.09 -18.63 -15.88
CA SER A 13 9.67 -18.91 -17.25
C SER A 13 9.14 -20.34 -17.42
N PHE A 14 9.84 -21.33 -16.84
CA PHE A 14 9.43 -22.73 -16.90
C PHE A 14 8.12 -22.99 -16.16
N VAL A 15 8.01 -22.49 -14.92
CA VAL A 15 6.81 -22.70 -14.11
C VAL A 15 5.61 -21.96 -14.71
N LYS A 16 5.82 -20.77 -15.28
CA LYS A 16 4.79 -20.02 -15.99
C LYS A 16 4.20 -20.82 -17.16
N GLU A 17 5.04 -21.37 -18.03
CA GLU A 17 4.59 -22.19 -19.16
C GLU A 17 3.81 -23.45 -18.72
N LEU A 18 4.20 -24.04 -17.59
CA LEU A 18 3.49 -25.19 -17.02
C LEU A 18 2.09 -24.77 -16.55
N LEU A 19 1.99 -23.65 -15.83
CA LEU A 19 0.74 -23.15 -15.29
C LEU A 19 -0.22 -22.65 -16.38
N GLU A 20 0.29 -22.05 -17.46
CA GLU A 20 -0.53 -21.60 -18.61
C GLU A 20 -1.22 -22.75 -19.35
N LYS A 21 -0.70 -23.98 -19.25
CA LYS A 21 -1.29 -25.18 -19.89
C LYS A 21 -2.42 -25.81 -19.07
N LEU A 22 -2.60 -25.41 -17.82
CA LEU A 22 -3.64 -25.94 -16.95
C LEU A 22 -4.96 -25.21 -17.17
N GLU A 23 -6.00 -25.96 -17.52
CA GLU A 23 -7.34 -25.41 -17.70
C GLU A 23 -7.88 -24.87 -16.35
N GLY A 24 -8.30 -23.60 -16.35
CA GLY A 24 -8.80 -22.92 -15.15
C GLY A 24 -7.75 -22.14 -14.34
N VAL A 25 -6.48 -22.15 -14.74
CA VAL A 25 -5.44 -21.31 -14.12
C VAL A 25 -5.38 -19.96 -14.81
N ARG A 26 -5.55 -18.88 -14.04
CA ARG A 26 -5.41 -17.50 -14.51
C ARG A 26 -4.21 -16.86 -13.82
N ILE A 27 -3.19 -16.50 -14.60
CA ILE A 27 -2.08 -15.70 -14.09
C ILE A 27 -2.60 -14.28 -13.87
N VAL A 28 -2.68 -13.89 -12.59
CA VAL A 28 -2.96 -12.51 -12.21
C VAL A 28 -1.61 -11.81 -12.16
N LYS A 29 -1.39 -10.85 -13.06
CA LYS A 29 -0.21 -9.98 -12.97
C LYS A 29 -0.38 -9.07 -11.78
N THR A 30 0.57 -9.13 -10.87
CA THR A 30 0.67 -8.26 -9.70
C THR A 30 1.56 -7.05 -10.01
N ASP A 31 1.58 -6.60 -11.27
CA ASP A 31 2.23 -5.34 -11.65
C ASP A 31 1.31 -4.21 -11.19
N TYR A 32 1.40 -3.86 -9.91
CA TYR A 32 0.80 -2.64 -9.43
C TYR A 32 1.69 -1.50 -9.90
N GLU A 33 1.16 -0.64 -10.77
CA GLU A 33 1.75 0.67 -10.95
C GLU A 33 1.81 1.36 -9.58
N THR A 34 2.96 1.95 -9.28
CA THR A 34 3.17 2.69 -8.05
C THR A 34 3.32 4.17 -8.35
N THR A 35 2.67 4.98 -7.54
CA THR A 35 2.73 6.44 -7.57
C THR A 35 3.11 6.89 -6.16
N GLU A 36 4.19 7.66 -6.03
CA GLU A 36 4.71 8.09 -4.71
C GLU A 36 4.95 6.93 -3.72
N GLY A 37 5.36 5.75 -4.22
CA GLY A 37 5.63 4.56 -3.40
C GLY A 37 4.40 3.78 -2.94
N LEU A 38 3.19 4.19 -3.34
CA LEU A 38 1.93 3.48 -3.08
C LEU A 38 1.35 2.93 -4.38
N PRO A 39 0.56 1.83 -4.36
CA PRO A 39 -0.19 1.41 -5.55
C PRO A 39 -1.05 2.57 -6.09
N THR A 40 -1.06 2.79 -7.39
CA THR A 40 -1.71 3.96 -8.03
C THR A 40 -3.18 4.11 -7.60
N HIS A 41 -3.95 3.02 -7.57
CA HIS A 41 -5.34 3.05 -7.10
C HIS A 41 -5.51 3.49 -5.63
N VAL A 42 -4.51 3.23 -4.78
CA VAL A 42 -4.50 3.71 -3.39
C VAL A 42 -4.19 5.20 -3.35
N PHE A 43 -3.20 5.64 -4.13
CA PHE A 43 -2.84 7.05 -4.25
C PHE A 43 -4.02 7.91 -4.74
N GLU A 44 -4.68 7.47 -5.82
CA GLU A 44 -5.88 8.13 -6.36
C GLU A 44 -7.00 8.26 -5.32
N LYS A 45 -7.20 7.23 -4.50
CA LYS A 45 -8.20 7.26 -3.43
C LYS A 45 -7.84 8.23 -2.31
N ILE A 46 -6.56 8.35 -1.98
CA ILE A 46 -6.08 9.35 -1.00
C ILE A 46 -6.28 10.76 -1.55
N GLU A 47 -5.98 11.01 -2.81
CA GLU A 47 -6.22 12.31 -3.44
C GLU A 47 -7.72 12.66 -3.50
N GLU A 48 -8.56 11.69 -3.87
CA GLU A 48 -10.02 11.86 -3.89
C GLU A 48 -10.54 12.18 -2.49
N TYR A 49 -10.07 11.47 -1.47
CA TYR A 49 -10.40 11.76 -0.08
C TYR A 49 -9.94 13.15 0.34
N GLY A 50 -8.71 13.54 0.01
CA GLY A 50 -8.17 14.87 0.30
C GLY A 50 -9.00 16.01 -0.29
N LYS A 51 -9.59 15.82 -1.48
CA LYS A 51 -10.52 16.78 -2.11
C LYS A 51 -11.86 16.90 -1.39
N SER A 52 -12.27 15.88 -0.64
CA SER A 52 -13.52 15.88 0.11
C SER A 52 -13.42 16.53 1.49
N LEU A 53 -12.20 16.78 1.97
CA LEU A 53 -11.95 17.41 3.27
C LEU A 53 -12.34 18.88 3.25
N LYS A 54 -13.00 19.32 4.31
CA LYS A 54 -13.30 20.72 4.56
C LYS A 54 -12.28 21.31 5.52
N ASP A 55 -12.25 22.64 5.61
CA ASP A 55 -11.38 23.34 6.57
C ASP A 55 -11.60 22.90 8.03
N GLU A 56 -12.82 22.48 8.38
CA GLU A 56 -13.16 21.95 9.72
C GLU A 56 -12.54 20.57 10.01
N ASP A 57 -12.21 19.81 8.97
CA ASP A 57 -11.57 18.50 9.09
C ASP A 57 -10.03 18.62 9.20
N LEU A 58 -9.48 19.80 8.89
CA LEU A 58 -8.05 20.06 8.92
C LEU A 58 -7.60 20.54 10.30
N ILE A 59 -6.48 20.01 10.77
CA ILE A 59 -5.81 20.52 11.96
C ILE A 59 -4.87 21.67 11.60
N SER A 60 -4.74 22.64 12.51
CA SER A 60 -3.77 23.71 12.31
C SER A 60 -2.34 23.16 12.35
N LYS A 61 -1.42 23.83 11.64
CA LYS A 61 0.01 23.50 11.72
C LYS A 61 0.52 23.46 13.16
N LYS A 62 0.04 24.38 14.01
CA LYS A 62 0.42 24.45 15.41
C LYS A 62 -0.04 23.20 16.19
N ASP A 63 -1.27 22.77 15.95
CA ASP A 63 -1.83 21.59 16.63
C ASP A 63 -1.16 20.30 16.14
N PHE A 64 -0.84 20.22 14.85
CA PHE A 64 -0.05 19.11 14.30
C PHE A 64 1.30 18.93 15.02
N PHE A 65 2.09 20.01 15.15
CA PHE A 65 3.37 19.92 15.86
C PHE A 65 3.19 19.65 17.35
N LYS A 66 2.13 20.20 17.96
CA LYS A 66 1.81 19.90 19.36
C LYS A 66 1.54 18.40 19.56
N PHE A 67 0.77 17.75 18.68
CA PHE A 67 0.53 16.30 18.77
C PHE A 67 1.81 15.48 18.61
N ILE A 68 2.71 15.90 17.71
CA ILE A 68 4.02 15.27 17.56
C ILE A 68 4.82 15.38 18.85
N ASP A 69 4.91 16.59 19.43
CA ASP A 69 5.66 16.84 20.66
C ASP A 69 5.09 16.02 21.83
N GLU A 70 3.76 15.98 21.97
CA GLU A 70 3.08 15.16 23.00
C GLU A 70 3.39 13.67 22.85
N GLU A 71 3.37 13.15 21.61
CA GLU A 71 3.66 11.75 21.34
C GLU A 71 5.14 11.40 21.62
N ILE A 72 6.07 12.28 21.24
CA ILE A 72 7.49 12.14 21.57
C ILE A 72 7.70 12.13 23.08
N CYS A 73 7.06 13.06 23.81
CA CYS A 73 7.12 13.09 25.27
C CYS A 73 6.57 11.81 25.88
N ARG A 74 5.43 11.30 25.39
CA ARG A 74 4.83 10.03 25.83
C ARG A 74 5.80 8.88 25.68
N LEU A 75 6.37 8.70 24.49
CA LEU A 75 7.32 7.62 24.20
C LEU A 75 8.57 7.70 25.10
N ASN A 76 9.11 8.90 25.30
CA ASN A 76 10.29 9.11 26.15
C ASN A 76 10.00 8.96 27.65
N SER A 77 8.74 9.10 28.07
CA SER A 77 8.31 8.93 29.46
C SER A 77 8.07 7.47 29.88
N GLN A 78 8.10 6.52 28.94
CA GLN A 78 7.94 5.08 29.22
C GLN A 78 9.19 4.43 29.86
N LYS A 79 9.97 5.20 30.65
CA LYS A 79 11.14 4.69 31.39
C LYS A 79 10.76 3.97 32.67
#